data_AF-A0A1Y1LUX4-F1
#
_entry.id   AF-A0A1Y1LUX4-F1
#
_cell.length_a   1.000
_cell.length_b   1.000
_cell.length_c   1.000
_cell.angle_alpha   90.00
_cell.angle_beta   90.00
_cell.angle_gamma   90.00
#
_symmetry.space_group_name_H-M   'P 1'
#
loop_
_entity.id
_entity.type
_entity.pdbx_description
1 polymer ?
#
loop_
_entity_poly.entity_id
_entity_poly.type
_entity_poly.pdbx_seq_one_letter_code
_entity_poly.pdbx_strand_id
1 'polypeptide(L)'
;IHPFVQIKKLYSSCMNTTAIELDRLKTIKSIIKGLGGWPVIEGQRWNQTKFDWIQSVYKFRKAGYSLDYFLAFTVAVDYRNTTKRVIQIDQAILSLAKELFSKGLENDVVRAYYNYMVDIAVMFGANRLTAKTQLKKALEFEMKLSNVTMSMEDRRNYSLLYNPISVCDLQDMFPSIRWLEYLNSALNIPNVQIQETDIVIVSVPSYISELEKLINSTSKRLRQSNM
;
A
#
# COMPACT_ATOMS: atom_id res chain seq x y z
N ILE A 1 18.75 -30.24 -9.58
CA ILE A 1 18.98 -28.83 -9.14
C ILE A 1 17.80 -27.96 -9.61
N HIS A 2 16.70 -27.91 -8.86
CA HIS A 2 15.48 -27.19 -9.25
C HIS A 2 15.57 -25.65 -9.12
N PRO A 3 16.19 -25.07 -8.06
CA PRO A 3 16.26 -23.61 -7.90
C PRO A 3 16.99 -22.89 -9.04
N PHE A 4 18.12 -23.43 -9.50
CA PHE A 4 18.89 -22.82 -10.58
C PHE A 4 18.16 -22.85 -11.93
N VAL A 5 17.32 -23.87 -12.17
CA VAL A 5 16.46 -23.92 -13.37
C VAL A 5 15.41 -22.82 -13.30
N GLN A 6 14.78 -22.58 -12.14
CA GLN A 6 13.80 -21.52 -11.97
C GLN A 6 14.42 -20.13 -12.15
N ILE A 7 15.62 -19.90 -11.62
CA ILE A 7 16.35 -18.63 -11.80
C ILE A 7 16.66 -18.38 -13.29
N LYS A 8 17.12 -19.40 -14.02
CA LYS A 8 17.37 -19.27 -15.47
C LYS A 8 16.10 -18.97 -16.25
N LYS A 9 14.96 -19.58 -15.87
CA LYS A 9 13.64 -19.28 -16.48
C LYS A 9 13.21 -17.84 -16.22
N LEU A 10 13.33 -17.38 -14.97
CA LEU A 10 13.02 -16.00 -14.61
C LEU A 10 13.86 -15.02 -15.42
N TYR A 11 15.19 -15.22 -15.46
CA TYR A 11 16.10 -14.40 -16.25
C TYR A 11 15.70 -14.38 -17.73
N SER A 12 15.47 -15.54 -18.33
CA SER A 12 15.10 -15.65 -19.75
C SER A 12 13.77 -14.95 -20.06
N SER A 13 12.80 -15.03 -19.13
CA SER A 13 11.53 -14.30 -19.25
C SER A 13 11.73 -12.79 -19.20
N CYS A 14 12.59 -12.28 -18.32
CA CYS A 14 12.88 -10.85 -18.22
C CYS A 14 13.64 -10.31 -19.44
N MET A 15 14.51 -11.12 -20.04
CA MET A 15 15.33 -10.70 -21.19
C MET A 15 14.60 -10.81 -22.54
N ASN A 16 13.43 -11.46 -22.60
CA ASN A 16 12.66 -11.59 -23.83
C ASN A 16 11.83 -10.33 -24.13
N THR A 17 12.50 -9.28 -24.59
CA THR A 17 11.87 -7.99 -24.92
C THR A 17 10.85 -8.10 -26.04
N THR A 18 11.03 -9.01 -27.00
CA THR A 18 10.05 -9.25 -28.07
C THR A 18 8.69 -9.67 -27.51
N ALA A 19 8.67 -10.61 -26.56
CA ALA A 19 7.42 -11.04 -25.92
C ALA A 19 6.79 -9.91 -25.09
N ILE A 20 7.60 -9.14 -24.37
CA ILE A 20 7.16 -7.99 -23.56
C ILE A 20 6.48 -6.93 -24.45
N GLU A 21 7.10 -6.55 -25.56
CA GLU A 21 6.56 -5.56 -26.51
C GLU A 21 5.29 -6.04 -27.23
N LEU A 22 5.13 -7.36 -27.43
CA LEU A 22 3.91 -7.94 -27.99
C LEU A 22 2.73 -7.94 -27.01
N ASP A 23 2.98 -8.11 -25.71
CA ASP A 23 1.94 -7.99 -24.68
C ASP A 23 1.47 -6.54 -24.52
N ARG A 24 2.40 -5.58 -24.64
CA ARG A 24 2.17 -4.15 -24.38
C ARG A 24 1.65 -3.93 -22.95
N LEU A 25 0.38 -3.55 -22.84
CA LEU A 25 -0.31 -3.31 -21.56
C LEU A 25 -1.41 -4.33 -21.28
N LYS A 26 -1.52 -5.40 -22.08
CA LYS A 26 -2.65 -6.34 -22.00
C LYS A 26 -2.67 -7.05 -20.64
N THR A 27 -1.54 -7.64 -20.25
CA THR A 27 -1.45 -8.39 -18.99
C THR A 27 -1.69 -7.47 -17.79
N ILE A 28 -1.00 -6.33 -17.73
CA ILE A 28 -1.14 -5.41 -16.59
C ILE A 28 -2.54 -4.78 -16.49
N LYS A 29 -3.20 -4.44 -17.62
CA LYS A 29 -4.59 -3.95 -17.59
C LYS A 29 -5.56 -5.03 -17.09
N SER A 30 -5.34 -6.29 -17.45
CA SER A 30 -6.15 -7.40 -16.95
C SER A 30 -6.00 -7.56 -15.43
N ILE A 31 -4.76 -7.47 -14.93
CA ILE A 31 -4.45 -7.53 -13.50
C ILE A 31 -5.14 -6.39 -12.76
N ILE A 32 -4.93 -5.13 -13.17
CA ILE A 32 -5.54 -3.95 -12.54
C ILE A 32 -7.07 -4.09 -12.47
N LYS A 33 -7.69 -4.54 -13.57
CA LYS A 33 -9.15 -4.77 -13.60
C LYS A 33 -9.58 -5.85 -12.60
N GLY A 34 -8.82 -6.94 -12.47
CA GLY A 34 -9.08 -8.01 -11.50
C GLY A 34 -8.92 -7.57 -10.05
N LEU A 35 -8.03 -6.60 -9.81
CA LEU A 35 -7.72 -6.07 -8.47
C LEU A 35 -8.70 -4.99 -7.99
N GLY A 36 -9.61 -4.51 -8.83
CA GLY A 36 -10.60 -3.49 -8.46
C GLY A 36 -10.70 -2.33 -9.43
N GLY A 37 -9.84 -2.30 -10.44
CA GLY A 37 -9.83 -1.25 -11.45
C GLY A 37 -9.16 0.02 -10.98
N TRP A 38 -8.78 0.87 -11.94
CA TRP A 38 -8.17 2.18 -11.63
C TRP A 38 -9.13 3.30 -12.05
N PRO A 39 -9.72 4.05 -11.09
CA PRO A 39 -10.83 4.95 -11.37
C PRO A 39 -10.53 6.03 -12.42
N VAL A 40 -9.26 6.46 -12.54
CA VAL A 40 -8.83 7.47 -13.52
C VAL A 40 -8.92 6.97 -14.96
N ILE A 41 -8.73 5.66 -15.18
CA ILE A 41 -8.85 5.01 -16.50
C ILE A 41 -10.33 4.72 -16.80
N GLU A 42 -11.04 4.17 -15.83
CA GLU A 42 -12.39 3.66 -16.04
C GLU A 42 -13.46 4.77 -16.06
N GLY A 43 -13.13 5.94 -15.49
CA GLY A 43 -14.03 7.08 -15.43
C GLY A 43 -15.32 6.73 -14.69
N GLN A 44 -16.47 7.14 -15.22
CA GLN A 44 -17.78 6.92 -14.59
C GLN A 44 -18.18 5.44 -14.50
N ARG A 45 -17.53 4.54 -15.25
CA ARG A 45 -17.80 3.10 -15.20
C ARG A 45 -17.27 2.44 -13.93
N TRP A 46 -16.33 3.08 -13.24
CA TRP A 46 -15.79 2.56 -11.98
C TRP A 46 -16.82 2.68 -10.87
N ASN A 47 -17.23 1.54 -10.32
CA ASN A 47 -18.31 1.47 -9.35
C ASN A 47 -17.81 1.64 -7.91
N GLN A 48 -18.07 2.81 -7.33
CA GLN A 48 -17.64 3.12 -5.96
C GLN A 48 -18.34 2.28 -4.89
N THR A 49 -19.56 1.79 -5.12
CA THR A 49 -20.31 1.06 -4.09
C THR A 49 -19.70 -0.32 -3.81
N LYS A 50 -19.04 -0.91 -4.82
CA LYS A 50 -18.35 -2.19 -4.72
C LYS A 50 -16.94 -2.09 -4.12
N PHE A 51 -16.45 -0.87 -3.87
CA PHE A 51 -15.12 -0.67 -3.31
C PHE A 51 -15.15 -0.69 -1.79
N ASP A 52 -14.23 -1.48 -1.24
CA ASP A 52 -13.79 -1.46 0.14
C ASP A 52 -12.27 -1.62 0.14
N TRP A 53 -11.56 -0.77 0.87
CA TRP A 53 -10.10 -0.72 0.79
C TRP A 53 -9.47 -1.94 1.49
N ILE A 54 -10.08 -2.45 2.56
CA ILE A 54 -9.63 -3.64 3.28
C ILE A 54 -9.79 -4.88 2.38
N GLN A 55 -10.94 -5.01 1.71
CA GLN A 55 -11.13 -6.09 0.74
C GLN A 55 -10.17 -5.99 -0.45
N SER A 56 -9.77 -4.77 -0.83
CA SER A 56 -8.77 -4.56 -1.89
C SER A 56 -7.38 -5.03 -1.43
N VAL A 57 -6.98 -4.71 -0.20
CA VAL A 57 -5.77 -5.27 0.45
C VAL A 57 -5.80 -6.80 0.39
N TYR A 58 -6.91 -7.45 0.76
CA TYR A 58 -6.98 -8.92 0.72
C TYR A 58 -6.82 -9.50 -0.70
N LYS A 59 -7.41 -8.84 -1.70
CA LYS A 59 -7.24 -9.23 -3.12
C LYS A 59 -5.79 -9.07 -3.56
N PHE A 60 -5.15 -7.98 -3.18
CA PHE A 60 -3.75 -7.70 -3.51
C PHE A 60 -2.86 -8.78 -2.91
N ARG A 61 -3.06 -9.11 -1.63
CA ARG A 61 -2.31 -10.18 -0.95
C ARG A 61 -2.45 -11.53 -1.64
N LYS A 62 -3.68 -11.92 -1.96
CA LYS A 62 -3.97 -13.19 -2.64
C LYS A 62 -3.35 -13.26 -4.04
N ALA A 63 -3.23 -12.12 -4.71
CA ALA A 63 -2.59 -12.01 -6.02
C ALA A 63 -1.05 -11.84 -5.94
N GLY A 64 -0.47 -11.79 -4.74
CA GLY A 64 0.98 -11.67 -4.53
C GLY A 64 1.52 -10.24 -4.54
N TYR A 65 0.67 -9.23 -4.42
CA TYR A 65 1.06 -7.82 -4.33
C TYR A 65 1.25 -7.36 -2.88
N SER A 66 1.97 -6.24 -2.72
CA SER A 66 2.16 -5.58 -1.41
C SER A 66 0.83 -5.08 -0.84
N LEU A 67 0.81 -4.88 0.48
CA LEU A 67 -0.32 -4.35 1.24
C LEU A 67 -0.04 -2.94 1.80
N ASP A 68 1.17 -2.42 1.57
CA ASP A 68 1.79 -1.36 2.36
C ASP A 68 1.35 0.06 1.96
N TYR A 69 0.21 0.17 1.28
CA TYR A 69 -0.35 1.42 0.76
C TYR A 69 -0.86 2.37 1.85
N PHE A 70 -1.53 1.81 2.86
CA PHE A 70 -2.04 2.57 4.01
C PHE A 70 -1.42 2.11 5.32
N LEU A 71 -1.14 0.82 5.45
CA LEU A 71 -0.50 0.22 6.61
C LEU A 71 0.55 -0.75 6.11
N ALA A 72 1.80 -0.58 6.54
CA ALA A 72 2.82 -1.56 6.24
C ALA A 72 2.65 -2.77 7.15
N PHE A 73 2.76 -3.97 6.57
CA PHE A 73 2.64 -5.24 7.29
C PHE A 73 3.89 -6.08 7.04
N THR A 74 4.59 -6.49 8.09
CA THR A 74 5.79 -7.33 7.96
C THR A 74 5.90 -8.34 9.08
N VAL A 75 6.41 -9.54 8.77
CA VAL A 75 6.85 -10.52 9.78
C VAL A 75 8.35 -10.38 9.96
N ALA A 76 8.77 -9.79 11.07
CA ALA A 76 10.16 -9.51 11.37
C ALA A 76 10.66 -10.28 12.60
N VAL A 77 11.98 -10.28 12.81
CA VAL A 77 12.57 -10.74 14.07
C VAL A 77 12.23 -9.73 15.15
N ASP A 78 11.80 -10.21 16.32
CA ASP A 78 11.66 -9.34 17.50
C ASP A 78 13.04 -8.93 18.00
N TYR A 79 13.36 -7.63 17.96
CA TYR A 79 14.70 -7.16 18.35
C TYR A 79 14.97 -7.31 19.84
N ARG A 80 13.91 -7.39 20.69
CA ARG A 80 14.06 -7.65 22.12
C ARG A 80 14.11 -9.14 22.44
N ASN A 81 13.64 -9.99 21.53
CA ASN A 81 13.77 -11.44 21.62
C ASN A 81 14.01 -12.08 20.25
N THR A 82 15.27 -12.18 19.87
CA THR A 82 15.69 -12.62 18.54
C THR A 82 15.38 -14.09 18.21
N THR A 83 14.91 -14.86 19.18
CA THR A 83 14.43 -16.24 18.98
C THR A 83 13.01 -16.29 18.40
N LYS A 84 12.28 -15.16 18.41
CA LYS A 84 10.90 -15.06 17.95
C LYS A 84 10.77 -14.20 16.70
N ARG A 85 9.72 -14.47 15.93
CA ARG A 85 9.21 -13.58 14.90
C ARG A 85 7.90 -12.97 15.38
N VAL A 86 7.66 -11.74 14.98
CA VAL A 86 6.50 -10.96 15.38
C VAL A 86 5.96 -10.20 14.17
N ILE A 87 4.65 -10.00 14.17
CA ILE A 87 4.01 -9.14 13.18
C ILE A 87 4.25 -7.69 13.58
N GLN A 88 4.73 -6.90 12.63
CA GLN A 88 4.92 -5.47 12.75
C GLN A 88 3.93 -4.76 11.84
N ILE A 89 3.19 -3.83 12.42
CA ILE A 89 2.30 -2.90 11.72
C ILE A 89 2.95 -1.53 11.80
N ASP A 90 3.04 -0.84 10.67
CA ASP A 90 3.69 0.46 10.60
C ASP A 90 2.96 1.40 9.63
N GLN A 91 3.42 2.63 9.58
CA GLN A 91 2.95 3.65 8.64
C GLN A 91 3.09 3.20 7.18
N ALA A 92 2.31 3.81 6.28
CA ALA A 92 2.38 3.55 4.84
C ALA A 92 3.80 3.76 4.28
N ILE A 93 4.12 3.01 3.22
CA ILE A 93 5.30 3.28 2.40
C ILE A 93 4.94 4.42 1.44
N LEU A 94 5.72 5.50 1.49
CA LEU A 94 5.51 6.69 0.68
C LEU A 94 6.29 6.61 -0.64
N SER A 95 5.69 7.07 -1.74
CA SER A 95 6.33 7.14 -3.06
C SER A 95 7.49 8.14 -3.12
N LEU A 96 7.45 9.18 -2.27
CA LEU A 96 8.51 10.17 -2.08
C LEU A 96 8.77 10.37 -0.58
N ALA A 97 9.94 10.89 -0.25
CA ALA A 97 10.27 11.27 1.11
C ALA A 97 9.29 12.35 1.63
N LYS A 98 8.93 12.28 2.92
CA LYS A 98 8.01 13.21 3.59
C LYS A 98 8.44 14.68 3.39
N GLU A 99 9.75 14.92 3.43
CA GLU A 99 10.38 16.25 3.28
C GLU A 99 10.27 16.81 1.85
N LEU A 100 10.00 15.96 0.86
CA LEU A 100 9.68 16.38 -0.49
C LEU A 100 8.19 16.72 -0.60
N PHE A 101 7.32 15.85 -0.09
CA PHE A 101 5.87 16.12 -0.10
C PHE A 101 5.50 17.41 0.61
N SER A 102 6.19 17.77 1.71
CA SER A 102 5.95 19.03 2.42
C SER A 102 6.23 20.28 1.58
N LYS A 103 7.03 20.18 0.51
CA LYS A 103 7.34 21.29 -0.42
C LYS A 103 6.30 21.46 -1.53
N GLY A 104 5.37 20.51 -1.69
CA GLY A 104 4.30 20.58 -2.68
C GLY A 104 4.76 20.69 -4.14
N LEU A 105 3.86 21.10 -5.03
CA LEU A 105 4.07 21.17 -6.49
C LEU A 105 5.09 22.24 -6.96
N GLU A 106 5.54 23.11 -6.06
CA GLU A 106 6.62 24.06 -6.32
C GLU A 106 7.97 23.35 -6.40
N ASN A 107 8.12 22.21 -5.74
CA ASN A 107 9.30 21.38 -5.83
C ASN A 107 9.34 20.58 -7.15
N ASP A 108 10.49 20.60 -7.83
CA ASP A 108 10.66 19.95 -9.13
C ASP A 108 10.48 18.43 -9.08
N VAL A 109 10.87 17.77 -7.98
CA VAL A 109 10.71 16.31 -7.82
C VAL A 109 9.24 15.94 -7.65
N VAL A 110 8.51 16.68 -6.82
CA VAL A 110 7.06 16.47 -6.64
C VAL A 110 6.30 16.74 -7.94
N ARG A 111 6.70 17.79 -8.68
CA ARG A 111 6.13 18.10 -9.99
C ARG A 111 6.42 17.00 -11.02
N ALA A 112 7.64 16.45 -11.03
CA ALA A 112 8.01 15.34 -11.90
C ALA A 112 7.21 14.07 -11.56
N TYR A 113 7.05 13.75 -10.28
CA TYR A 113 6.22 12.64 -9.81
C TYR A 113 4.75 12.80 -10.25
N TYR A 114 4.17 13.99 -10.07
CA TYR A 114 2.82 14.29 -10.57
C TYR A 114 2.68 14.09 -12.08
N ASN A 115 3.63 14.61 -12.86
CA ASN A 115 3.63 14.45 -14.31
C ASN A 115 3.74 12.97 -14.70
N TYR A 116 4.59 12.20 -14.00
CA TYR A 116 4.73 10.76 -14.19
C TYR A 116 3.40 10.03 -13.92
N MET A 117 2.69 10.32 -12.83
CA MET A 117 1.37 9.74 -12.55
C MET A 117 0.40 9.98 -13.72
N VAL A 118 0.37 11.22 -14.24
CA VAL A 118 -0.51 11.62 -15.36
C VAL A 118 -0.12 10.89 -16.64
N ASP A 119 1.17 10.82 -16.97
CA ASP A 119 1.65 10.18 -18.19
C ASP A 119 1.38 8.68 -18.17
N ILE A 120 1.58 8.00 -17.03
CA ILE A 120 1.20 6.59 -16.85
C ILE A 120 -0.31 6.41 -17.06
N ALA A 121 -1.16 7.23 -16.43
CA ALA A 121 -2.61 7.11 -16.63
C ALA A 121 -3.01 7.32 -18.11
N VAL A 122 -2.38 8.26 -18.81
CA VAL A 122 -2.61 8.51 -20.25
C VAL A 122 -2.16 7.32 -21.10
N MET A 123 -0.99 6.73 -20.82
CA MET A 123 -0.53 5.50 -21.49
C MET A 123 -1.53 4.35 -21.32
N PHE A 124 -2.17 4.28 -20.16
CA PHE A 124 -3.22 3.29 -19.90
C PHE A 124 -4.58 3.64 -20.53
N GLY A 125 -4.73 4.82 -21.13
CA GLY A 125 -5.91 5.23 -21.90
C GLY A 125 -6.79 6.26 -21.21
N ALA A 126 -6.35 6.88 -20.11
CA ALA A 126 -7.07 7.98 -19.49
C ALA A 126 -7.00 9.26 -20.35
N ASN A 127 -8.06 10.06 -20.32
CA ASN A 127 -8.02 11.40 -20.90
C ASN A 127 -7.06 12.29 -20.08
N ARG A 128 -6.12 12.98 -20.74
CA ARG A 128 -5.08 13.78 -20.05
C ARG A 128 -5.65 14.87 -19.14
N LEU A 129 -6.73 15.57 -19.54
CA LEU A 129 -7.34 16.61 -18.71
C LEU A 129 -7.99 16.00 -17.46
N THR A 130 -8.71 14.89 -17.63
CA THR A 130 -9.29 14.14 -16.51
C THR A 130 -8.21 13.59 -15.58
N ALA A 131 -7.14 13.03 -16.14
CA ALA A 131 -6.02 12.48 -15.39
C ALA A 131 -5.33 13.56 -14.54
N LYS A 132 -5.03 14.73 -15.12
CA LYS A 132 -4.48 15.87 -14.37
C LYS A 132 -5.36 16.23 -13.16
N THR A 133 -6.66 16.40 -13.37
CA THR A 133 -7.58 16.79 -12.29
C THR A 133 -7.71 15.72 -11.21
N GLN A 134 -7.86 14.45 -11.58
CA GLN A 134 -8.05 13.37 -10.60
C GLN A 134 -6.76 13.02 -9.86
N LEU A 135 -5.62 12.98 -10.55
CA LEU A 135 -4.35 12.61 -9.95
C LEU A 135 -3.73 13.74 -9.14
N LYS A 136 -4.09 15.00 -9.41
CA LYS A 136 -3.75 16.10 -8.50
C LYS A 136 -4.38 15.87 -7.12
N LYS A 137 -5.65 15.43 -7.07
CA LYS A 137 -6.32 15.06 -5.81
C LYS A 137 -5.66 13.86 -5.14
N ALA A 138 -5.18 12.89 -5.93
CA ALA A 138 -4.45 11.73 -5.41
C ALA A 138 -3.13 12.16 -4.76
N LEU A 139 -2.35 13.01 -5.43
CA LEU A 139 -1.15 13.60 -4.87
C LEU A 139 -1.41 14.40 -3.58
N GLU A 140 -2.45 15.24 -3.58
CA GLU A 140 -2.84 16.00 -2.37
C GLU A 140 -3.22 15.06 -1.21
N PHE A 141 -3.79 13.89 -1.50
CA PHE A 141 -4.03 12.86 -0.50
C PHE A 141 -2.72 12.20 -0.03
N GLU A 142 -1.79 11.83 -0.93
CA GLU A 142 -0.46 11.32 -0.54
C GLU A 142 0.30 12.33 0.34
N MET A 143 0.20 13.63 0.04
CA MET A 143 0.78 14.69 0.87
C MET A 143 0.17 14.70 2.27
N LYS A 144 -1.17 14.60 2.40
CA LYS A 144 -1.85 14.51 3.70
C LYS A 144 -1.45 13.23 4.45
N LEU A 145 -1.37 12.11 3.76
CA LEU A 145 -0.92 10.84 4.33
C LEU A 145 0.51 10.96 4.85
N SER A 146 1.42 11.56 4.06
CA SER A 146 2.81 11.80 4.46
C SER A 146 2.90 12.72 5.67
N ASN A 147 2.00 13.69 5.83
CA ASN A 147 2.02 14.60 6.97
C ASN A 147 1.76 13.89 8.30
N VAL A 148 0.97 12.81 8.29
CA VAL A 148 0.63 12.06 9.50
C VAL A 148 1.64 10.94 9.83
N THR A 149 2.61 10.67 8.95
CA THR A 149 3.69 9.71 9.23
C THR A 149 4.75 10.29 10.16
N MET A 150 5.46 9.44 10.90
CA MET A 150 6.64 9.85 11.66
C MET A 150 7.83 10.12 10.71
N SER A 151 8.66 11.12 11.04
CA SER A 151 9.84 11.50 10.24
C SER A 151 10.93 10.42 10.30
N MET A 152 11.84 10.38 9.31
CA MET A 152 12.96 9.44 9.35
C MET A 152 13.95 9.72 10.48
N GLU A 153 14.03 10.96 10.95
CA GLU A 153 14.88 11.39 12.07
C GLU A 153 14.37 10.85 13.39
N ASP A 154 13.07 11.03 13.68
CA ASP A 154 12.42 10.50 14.88
C ASP A 154 12.48 8.97 14.92
N ARG A 155 12.37 8.33 13.74
CA ARG A 155 12.42 6.87 13.57
C ARG A 155 13.78 6.26 13.90
N ARG A 156 14.85 7.06 14.07
CA ARG A 156 16.15 6.55 14.54
C ARG A 156 16.10 6.06 15.97
N ASN A 157 15.15 6.53 16.78
CA ASN A 157 14.93 6.01 18.11
C ASN A 157 14.05 4.74 18.07
N TYR A 158 14.69 3.59 17.85
CA TYR A 158 14.02 2.29 17.75
C TYR A 158 13.16 1.91 18.97
N SER A 159 13.46 2.47 20.16
CA SER A 159 12.66 2.23 21.35
C SER A 159 11.25 2.81 21.23
N LEU A 160 11.08 3.94 20.51
CA LEU A 160 9.77 4.55 20.25
C LEU A 160 8.93 3.74 19.26
N LEU A 161 9.59 2.94 18.40
CA LEU A 161 8.95 2.07 17.43
C LEU A 161 8.52 0.72 18.02
N TYR A 162 8.82 0.47 19.30
CA TYR A 162 8.52 -0.80 19.94
C TYR A 162 7.34 -0.67 20.90
N ASN A 163 6.14 -0.75 20.34
CA ASN A 163 4.90 -0.73 21.10
C ASN A 163 4.21 -2.10 20.95
N PRO A 164 4.63 -3.12 21.72
CA PRO A 164 3.99 -4.43 21.70
C PRO A 164 2.62 -4.34 22.38
N ILE A 165 1.57 -4.76 21.67
CA ILE A 165 0.20 -4.84 22.19
C ILE A 165 -0.45 -6.14 21.72
N SER A 166 -1.45 -6.64 22.45
CA SER A 166 -2.22 -7.79 21.98
C SER A 166 -3.12 -7.40 20.80
N VAL A 167 -3.54 -8.38 20.00
CA VAL A 167 -4.53 -8.13 18.93
C VAL A 167 -5.87 -7.64 19.51
N CYS A 168 -6.24 -8.11 20.70
CA CYS A 168 -7.40 -7.62 21.44
C CYS A 168 -7.26 -6.12 21.78
N ASP A 169 -6.15 -5.72 22.41
CA ASP A 169 -5.92 -4.31 22.77
C ASP A 169 -5.82 -3.42 21.52
N LEU A 170 -5.23 -3.93 20.43
CA LEU A 170 -5.20 -3.24 19.14
C LEU A 170 -6.61 -2.96 18.63
N GLN A 171 -7.53 -3.92 18.78
CA GLN A 171 -8.91 -3.78 18.37
C GLN A 171 -9.66 -2.72 19.19
N ASP A 172 -9.41 -2.67 20.50
CA ASP A 172 -9.99 -1.67 21.39
C ASP A 172 -9.45 -0.25 21.11
N MET A 173 -8.15 -0.14 20.79
CA MET A 173 -7.51 1.14 20.50
C MET A 173 -7.88 1.73 19.12
N PHE A 174 -8.06 0.89 18.10
CA PHE A 174 -8.29 1.32 16.71
C PHE A 174 -9.47 0.55 16.09
N PRO A 175 -10.72 0.94 16.38
CA PRO A 175 -11.90 0.13 16.07
C PRO A 175 -12.31 0.15 14.60
N SER A 176 -11.70 0.98 13.73
CA SER A 176 -12.16 1.11 12.33
C SER A 176 -11.77 -0.09 11.46
N ILE A 177 -10.85 -0.93 11.94
CA ILE A 177 -10.40 -2.15 11.27
C ILE A 177 -10.76 -3.34 12.15
N ARG A 178 -11.28 -4.41 11.53
CA ARG A 178 -11.45 -5.72 12.19
C ARG A 178 -10.09 -6.42 12.22
N TRP A 179 -9.27 -6.11 13.23
CA TRP A 179 -7.84 -6.42 13.21
C TRP A 179 -7.52 -7.90 13.16
N LEU A 180 -8.23 -8.73 13.92
CA LEU A 180 -8.01 -10.18 13.87
C LEU A 180 -8.21 -10.74 12.45
N GLU A 181 -9.27 -10.30 11.76
CA GLU A 181 -9.51 -10.67 10.36
C GLU A 181 -8.45 -10.09 9.43
N TYR A 182 -8.11 -8.81 9.62
CA TYR A 182 -7.14 -8.09 8.79
C TYR A 182 -5.77 -8.78 8.85
N LEU A 183 -5.27 -9.09 10.04
CA LEU A 183 -3.98 -9.69 10.25
C LEU A 183 -3.92 -11.13 9.70
N ASN A 184 -4.97 -11.93 9.92
CA ASN A 184 -5.03 -13.28 9.35
C ASN A 184 -5.08 -13.24 7.80
N SER A 185 -5.84 -12.31 7.23
CA SER A 185 -5.95 -12.12 5.78
C SER A 185 -4.68 -11.54 5.16
N ALA A 186 -3.95 -10.68 5.88
CA ALA A 186 -2.67 -10.13 5.47
C ALA A 186 -1.56 -11.19 5.57
N LEU A 187 -1.53 -11.99 6.64
CA LEU A 187 -0.56 -13.07 6.80
C LEU A 187 -0.71 -14.08 5.66
N ASN A 188 -1.93 -14.58 5.44
CA ASN A 188 -2.30 -15.49 4.35
C ASN A 188 -1.35 -16.70 4.21
N ILE A 189 -0.96 -17.29 5.35
CA ILE A 189 -0.12 -18.51 5.39
C ILE A 189 -1.02 -19.69 5.78
N PRO A 190 -1.02 -20.80 5.00
CA PRO A 190 -1.76 -22.00 5.35
C PRO A 190 -1.38 -22.53 6.74
N ASN A 191 -2.38 -22.98 7.51
CA ASN A 191 -2.21 -23.59 8.84
C ASN A 191 -1.58 -22.67 9.91
N VAL A 192 -1.54 -21.35 9.68
CA VAL A 192 -1.14 -20.38 10.69
C VAL A 192 -2.32 -19.45 10.94
N GLN A 193 -2.75 -19.38 12.20
CA GLN A 193 -3.87 -18.55 12.61
C GLN A 193 -3.48 -17.69 13.80
N ILE A 194 -3.61 -16.38 13.62
CA ILE A 194 -3.40 -15.38 14.66
C ILE A 194 -4.62 -15.40 15.60
N GLN A 195 -4.35 -15.34 16.90
CA GLN A 195 -5.32 -15.29 17.98
C GLN A 195 -5.41 -13.86 18.56
N GLU A 196 -6.47 -13.57 19.30
CA GLU A 196 -6.67 -12.27 19.96
C GLU A 196 -5.60 -11.96 21.01
N THR A 197 -5.02 -13.01 21.61
CA THR A 197 -3.97 -12.91 22.62
C THR A 197 -2.56 -12.79 22.04
N ASP A 198 -2.39 -12.96 20.72
CA ASP A 198 -1.09 -12.82 20.08
C ASP A 198 -0.61 -11.37 20.15
N ILE A 199 0.71 -11.20 20.26
CA ILE A 199 1.34 -9.88 20.32
C ILE A 199 1.73 -9.42 18.93
N VAL A 200 1.41 -8.16 18.63
CA VAL A 200 1.91 -7.42 17.48
C VAL A 200 2.69 -6.21 17.95
N ILE A 201 3.64 -5.75 17.13
CA ILE A 201 4.33 -4.48 17.37
C ILE A 201 3.69 -3.42 16.48
N VAL A 202 3.13 -2.38 17.09
CA VAL A 202 2.66 -1.20 16.37
C VAL A 202 3.75 -0.14 16.41
N SER A 203 4.35 0.16 15.26
CA SER A 203 5.52 1.03 15.20
C SER A 203 5.19 2.49 15.52
N VAL A 204 4.08 2.98 14.97
CA VAL A 204 3.61 4.37 15.18
C VAL A 204 2.11 4.34 15.50
N PRO A 205 1.70 4.12 16.77
CA PRO A 205 0.29 4.02 17.13
C PRO A 205 -0.53 5.27 16.76
N SER A 206 0.05 6.46 16.94
CA SER A 206 -0.59 7.74 16.58
C SER A 206 -0.91 7.86 15.09
N TYR A 207 -0.10 7.25 14.22
CA TYR A 207 -0.35 7.22 12.77
C TYR A 207 -1.65 6.47 12.46
N ILE A 208 -1.95 5.37 13.16
CA ILE A 208 -3.18 4.61 12.91
C ILE A 208 -4.40 5.47 13.21
N SER A 209 -4.42 6.19 14.34
CA SER A 209 -5.52 7.12 14.66
C SER A 209 -5.70 8.20 13.59
N GLU A 210 -4.60 8.79 13.10
CA GLU A 210 -4.68 9.82 12.05
C GLU A 210 -5.09 9.24 10.69
N LEU A 211 -4.64 8.03 10.37
CA LEU A 211 -5.05 7.30 9.18
C LEU A 211 -6.56 7.02 9.19
N GLU A 212 -7.14 6.58 10.31
CA GLU A 212 -8.58 6.35 10.40
C GLU A 212 -9.38 7.62 10.09
N LYS A 213 -8.96 8.77 10.64
CA LYS A 213 -9.56 10.08 10.34
C LYS A 213 -9.43 10.45 8.85
N LEU A 214 -8.25 10.24 8.27
CA LEU A 214 -7.97 10.56 6.87
C LEU A 214 -8.77 9.67 5.93
N ILE A 215 -8.85 8.36 6.21
CA ILE A 215 -9.61 7.40 5.42
C ILE A 215 -11.11 7.73 5.48
N ASN A 216 -11.66 8.02 6.65
CA ASN A 216 -13.09 8.34 6.81
C ASN A 216 -13.51 9.63 6.07
N SER A 217 -12.62 10.61 5.98
CA SER A 217 -12.86 11.85 5.22
C SER A 217 -12.54 11.74 3.72
N THR A 218 -11.98 10.62 3.26
CA THR A 218 -11.54 10.43 1.87
C THR A 218 -12.52 9.57 1.08
N SER A 219 -12.94 10.08 -0.09
CA SER A 219 -13.85 9.34 -0.98
C SER A 219 -13.27 8.00 -1.42
N LYS A 220 -14.14 6.99 -1.59
CA LYS A 220 -13.79 5.65 -2.09
C LYS A 220 -12.97 5.67 -3.38
N ARG A 221 -13.38 6.53 -4.33
CA ARG A 221 -12.64 6.74 -5.59
C ARG A 221 -11.21 7.19 -5.33
N LEU A 222 -11.03 8.17 -4.44
CA LEU A 222 -9.70 8.71 -4.15
C LEU A 222 -8.82 7.67 -3.45
N ARG A 223 -9.39 6.86 -2.55
CA ARG A 223 -8.66 5.75 -1.91
C ARG A 223 -8.19 4.71 -2.95
N GLN A 224 -9.08 4.23 -3.83
CA GLN A 224 -8.68 3.31 -4.90
C GLN A 224 -7.68 3.93 -5.88
N SER A 225 -7.75 5.23 -6.17
CA SER A 225 -6.79 5.86 -7.08
C SER A 225 -5.34 5.83 -6.58
N ASN A 226 -5.14 5.71 -5.26
CA ASN A 226 -3.82 5.65 -4.61
C ASN A 226 -3.36 4.22 -4.30
N MET A 227 -4.25 3.22 -4.44
CA MET A 227 -3.95 1.79 -4.25
C MET A 227 -3.72 1.11 -5.60
#